data_AF-A0A131Y6M2-F1
#
_entry.id   AF-A0A131Y6M2-F1
#
_cell.length_a   1.000
_cell.length_b   1.000
_cell.length_c   1.000
_cell.angle_alpha   90.00
_cell.angle_beta   90.00
_cell.angle_gamma   90.00
#
_symmetry.space_group_name_H-M   'P 1'
#
loop_
_entity.id
_entity.type
_entity.pdbx_description
1 polymer ?
#
loop_
_entity_poly.entity_id
_entity_poly.type
_entity_poly.pdbx_seq_one_letter_code
_entity_poly.pdbx_strand_id
1 'polypeptide(L)'
;SSRKRIKKTHGPDFLENLDSPTMEATEFFEDDEPHCFICCLTAASNVTGDVEPLLVCRDCSTKAHPSCLNYSPELLNVAQLSSWQCIDCKTCAVCNTNTDSDDLLVCDNCDKGYHQTCHKPKVANKPIGKWFCKACLEASKKSSGPKVKMEVDPPAGLPTPCDSPVPEDELKDSDEEPHLDLAAYFTALDQYPDTIPDAKCWSIDEVEKFLVHVGFPEQASAFREQEIDGRSLLLLKRSDVLTGLSIKLGPALKIYNHIKRLQTGLPNGHLY
;
A
#
# COMPACT_ATOMS: atom_id res chain seq x y z
N SER A 1 -84.66 3.22 36.29
CA SER A 1 -85.25 2.45 35.18
C SER A 1 -84.12 1.85 34.37
N SER A 2 -83.99 0.52 34.45
CA SER A 2 -82.88 -0.26 33.90
C SER A 2 -82.99 -0.45 32.39
N ARG A 3 -81.87 -0.40 31.67
CA ARG A 3 -81.70 -1.18 30.43
C ARG A 3 -80.36 -1.91 30.43
N LYS A 4 -80.46 -3.24 30.27
CA LYS A 4 -79.39 -4.23 30.28
C LYS A 4 -78.75 -4.35 28.88
N ARG A 5 -77.41 -4.34 28.87
CA ARG A 5 -76.45 -5.30 28.26
C ARG A 5 -76.80 -5.98 26.92
N ILE A 6 -75.90 -5.84 25.95
CA ILE A 6 -75.60 -6.86 24.92
C ILE A 6 -74.08 -7.08 24.87
N LYS A 7 -73.67 -8.35 25.00
CA LYS A 7 -72.32 -8.86 24.71
C LYS A 7 -72.37 -9.65 23.40
N LYS A 8 -71.36 -9.53 22.55
CA LYS A 8 -70.94 -10.49 21.51
C LYS A 8 -69.40 -10.44 21.48
N THR A 9 -68.69 -11.36 22.16
CA THR A 9 -68.23 -12.71 21.77
C THR A 9 -67.13 -12.74 20.70
N HIS A 10 -65.94 -13.12 21.18
CA HIS A 10 -64.88 -13.95 20.59
C HIS A 10 -64.37 -13.64 19.17
N GLY A 11 -63.17 -13.05 19.13
CA GLY A 11 -62.15 -13.31 18.11
C GLY A 11 -60.95 -14.00 18.81
N PRO A 12 -60.23 -14.90 18.13
CA PRO A 12 -59.52 -16.00 18.76
C PRO A 12 -58.19 -15.60 19.39
N ASP A 13 -57.89 -16.29 20.49
CA ASP A 13 -56.55 -16.53 20.99
C ASP A 13 -55.68 -17.08 19.86
N PHE A 14 -54.59 -16.39 19.55
CA PHE A 14 -53.40 -17.05 19.04
C PHE A 14 -52.29 -16.75 20.04
N LEU A 15 -52.10 -17.72 20.94
CA LEU A 15 -50.96 -17.82 21.84
C LEU A 15 -49.66 -17.88 21.03
N GLU A 16 -48.66 -17.15 21.55
CA GLU A 16 -47.24 -17.52 21.62
C GLU A 16 -46.58 -18.12 20.38
N ASN A 17 -45.73 -17.31 19.76
CA ASN A 17 -44.32 -17.63 19.52
C ASN A 17 -43.58 -16.31 19.83
N LEU A 18 -42.85 -16.14 20.95
CA LEU A 18 -41.56 -16.75 21.29
C LEU A 18 -40.66 -16.82 20.06
N ASP A 19 -39.56 -16.06 20.14
CA ASP A 19 -38.42 -15.95 19.21
C ASP A 19 -38.48 -14.84 18.15
N SER A 20 -38.11 -13.60 18.53
CA SER A 20 -36.83 -12.98 18.11
C SER A 20 -36.76 -11.48 18.42
N PRO A 21 -35.59 -10.93 18.79
CA PRO A 21 -35.49 -9.73 19.62
C PRO A 21 -35.36 -8.43 18.82
N THR A 22 -35.79 -7.37 19.50
CA THR A 22 -35.61 -5.94 19.22
C THR A 22 -34.15 -5.49 19.36
N MET A 23 -33.64 -4.79 18.36
CA MET A 23 -32.66 -3.68 18.39
C MET A 23 -31.63 -3.67 19.54
N GLU A 24 -30.39 -4.06 19.24
CA GLU A 24 -29.21 -3.65 20.03
C GLU A 24 -28.32 -2.69 19.22
N ALA A 25 -27.80 -1.71 19.94
CA ALA A 25 -26.94 -0.66 19.44
C ALA A 25 -25.47 -1.09 19.58
N THR A 26 -24.70 -0.83 18.52
CA THR A 26 -23.26 -0.52 18.52
C THR A 26 -22.27 -1.61 18.95
N GLU A 27 -21.91 -2.48 18.00
CA GLU A 27 -20.52 -3.00 17.84
C GLU A 27 -20.10 -2.92 16.37
N PHE A 28 -19.91 -1.69 15.87
CA PHE A 28 -19.12 -1.44 14.67
C PHE A 28 -17.63 -1.54 15.03
N PHE A 29 -17.07 -2.74 14.96
CA PHE A 29 -15.62 -2.89 14.81
C PHE A 29 -15.32 -3.04 13.31
N GLU A 30 -15.46 -1.94 12.55
CA GLU A 30 -14.74 -1.80 11.28
C GLU A 30 -13.26 -1.62 11.63
N ASP A 31 -12.56 -2.74 11.87
CA ASP A 31 -11.11 -2.74 11.86
C ASP A 31 -10.72 -2.56 10.39
N ASP A 32 -10.58 -1.30 9.98
CA ASP A 32 -9.97 -0.88 8.72
C ASP A 32 -8.49 -1.30 8.77
N GLU A 33 -8.26 -2.62 8.69
CA GLU A 33 -6.96 -3.21 8.94
C GLU A 33 -5.98 -2.58 7.96
N PRO A 34 -4.80 -2.11 8.42
CA PRO A 34 -3.89 -1.39 7.55
C PRO A 34 -3.45 -2.24 6.36
N HIS A 35 -3.63 -1.71 5.15
CA HIS A 35 -3.23 -2.36 3.90
C HIS A 35 -1.93 -1.79 3.34
N CYS A 36 -1.12 -2.67 2.75
CA CYS A 36 0.06 -2.31 1.97
C CYS A 36 -0.35 -1.55 0.70
N PHE A 37 0.28 -0.40 0.43
CA PHE A 37 0.00 0.41 -0.75
C PHE A 37 0.42 -0.26 -2.07
N ILE A 38 1.28 -1.28 -2.00
CA ILE A 38 1.87 -1.95 -3.17
C ILE A 38 1.03 -3.17 -3.56
N CYS A 39 0.77 -4.07 -2.62
CA CYS A 39 0.04 -5.32 -2.89
C CYS A 39 -1.41 -5.31 -2.41
N CYS A 40 -1.86 -4.26 -1.71
CA CYS A 40 -3.20 -4.16 -1.14
C CYS A 40 -3.55 -5.27 -0.14
N LEU A 41 -2.57 -5.98 0.41
CA LEU A 41 -2.77 -6.97 1.48
C LEU A 41 -2.42 -6.37 2.85
N THR A 42 -2.98 -6.95 3.92
CA THR A 42 -2.75 -6.51 5.29
C THR A 42 -1.45 -7.08 5.86
N ALA A 43 -1.15 -6.80 7.13
CA ALA A 43 0.00 -7.41 7.80
C ALA A 43 -0.13 -8.95 7.95
N ALA A 44 -1.35 -9.49 7.81
CA ALA A 44 -1.61 -10.91 7.91
C ALA A 44 -1.01 -11.73 6.76
N SER A 45 -0.76 -11.12 5.60
CA SER A 45 -0.22 -11.84 4.44
C SER A 45 0.45 -10.88 3.45
N ASN A 46 1.68 -11.17 3.07
CA ASN A 46 2.34 -10.54 1.94
C ASN A 46 2.05 -11.30 0.63
N VAL A 47 2.70 -10.90 -0.46
CA VAL A 47 2.52 -11.55 -1.78
C VAL A 47 2.97 -13.02 -1.83
N THR A 48 3.77 -13.48 -0.88
CA THR A 48 4.20 -14.89 -0.77
C THR A 48 3.31 -15.72 0.16
N GLY A 49 2.34 -15.09 0.83
CA GLY A 49 1.45 -15.75 1.79
C GLY A 49 1.96 -15.75 3.22
N ASP A 50 3.08 -15.08 3.50
CA ASP A 50 3.68 -15.03 4.82
C ASP A 50 3.18 -13.81 5.62
N VAL A 51 2.99 -13.98 6.93
CA VAL A 51 2.68 -12.87 7.83
C VAL A 51 3.86 -11.90 7.86
N GLU A 52 3.62 -10.65 7.51
CA GLU A 52 4.68 -9.64 7.42
C GLU A 52 4.15 -8.26 7.87
N PRO A 53 4.72 -7.66 8.93
CA PRO A 53 4.26 -6.39 9.44
C PRO A 53 4.53 -5.24 8.46
N LEU A 54 3.59 -4.31 8.38
CA LEU A 54 3.72 -3.13 7.53
C LEU A 54 4.61 -2.07 8.15
N LEU A 55 5.51 -1.49 7.35
CA LEU A 55 6.14 -0.21 7.65
C LEU A 55 5.10 0.91 7.46
N VAL A 56 5.02 1.83 8.41
CA VAL A 56 4.09 2.96 8.38
C VAL A 56 4.87 4.26 8.27
N CYS A 57 4.55 5.07 7.26
CA CYS A 57 5.26 6.32 7.03
C CYS A 57 5.00 7.29 8.18
N ARG A 58 6.04 7.97 8.64
CA ARG A 58 5.90 8.97 9.70
C ARG A 58 5.11 10.21 9.26
N ASP A 59 5.23 10.59 7.99
CA ASP A 59 4.69 11.88 7.50
C ASP A 59 3.39 11.75 6.71
N CYS A 60 2.95 10.52 6.41
CA CYS A 60 1.70 10.27 5.69
C CYS A 60 1.09 8.93 6.10
N SER A 61 -0.09 8.60 5.59
CA SER A 61 -0.81 7.37 5.94
C SER A 61 -0.38 6.14 5.14
N THR A 62 0.65 6.25 4.29
CA THR A 62 1.17 5.15 3.46
C THR A 62 1.78 4.05 4.31
N LYS A 63 1.43 2.80 3.97
CA LYS A 63 1.91 1.60 4.65
C LYS A 63 2.39 0.59 3.62
N ALA A 64 3.46 -0.16 3.89
CA ALA A 64 4.03 -1.08 2.92
C ALA A 64 4.68 -2.29 3.58
N HIS A 65 4.57 -3.46 2.95
CA HIS A 65 5.41 -4.59 3.32
C HIS A 65 6.88 -4.30 2.97
N PRO A 66 7.82 -4.64 3.85
CA PRO A 66 9.25 -4.63 3.54
C PRO A 66 9.60 -5.42 2.27
N SER A 67 9.01 -6.61 2.09
CA SER A 67 9.19 -7.43 0.89
C SER A 67 8.71 -6.74 -0.39
N CYS A 68 7.59 -6.02 -0.31
CA CYS A 68 7.06 -5.22 -1.43
C CYS A 68 7.96 -4.02 -1.75
N LEU A 69 8.72 -3.52 -0.78
CA LEU A 69 9.77 -2.52 -0.97
C LEU A 69 11.13 -3.12 -1.36
N ASN A 70 11.23 -4.45 -1.44
CA ASN A 70 12.47 -5.20 -1.68
C ASN A 70 13.57 -4.89 -0.64
N TYR A 71 13.17 -4.68 0.61
CA TYR A 71 14.12 -4.44 1.70
C TYR A 71 14.88 -5.71 2.03
N SER A 72 16.20 -5.60 2.17
CA SER A 72 16.98 -6.70 2.71
C SER A 72 16.66 -6.89 4.21
N PRO A 73 16.89 -8.08 4.79
CA PRO A 73 16.68 -8.30 6.22
C PRO A 73 17.46 -7.30 7.10
N GLU A 74 18.66 -6.89 6.68
CA GLU A 74 19.48 -5.90 7.38
C GLU A 74 18.84 -4.51 7.32
N LEU A 75 18.32 -4.12 6.16
CA LEU A 75 17.63 -2.84 5.98
C LEU A 75 16.33 -2.78 6.79
N LEU A 76 15.60 -3.89 6.86
CA LEU A 76 14.36 -3.99 7.63
C LEU A 76 14.57 -3.66 9.10
N ASN A 77 15.61 -4.23 9.73
CA ASN A 77 15.96 -3.93 11.11
C ASN A 77 16.18 -2.43 11.33
N VAL A 78 16.81 -1.75 10.37
CA VAL A 78 17.03 -0.30 10.43
C VAL A 78 15.71 0.46 10.23
N ALA A 79 14.89 0.03 9.28
CA ALA A 79 13.62 0.69 8.96
C ALA A 79 12.61 0.61 10.11
N GLN A 80 12.54 -0.52 10.81
CA GLN A 80 11.67 -0.70 11.98
C GLN A 80 12.13 0.09 13.20
N LEU A 81 13.44 0.23 13.40
CA LEU A 81 14.01 0.97 14.54
C LEU A 81 14.11 2.48 14.32
N SER A 82 13.84 2.95 13.11
CA SER A 82 13.92 4.37 12.74
C SER A 82 12.55 4.92 12.37
N SER A 83 12.43 6.26 12.32
CA SER A 83 11.21 6.89 11.81
C SER A 83 11.17 6.82 10.29
N TRP A 84 10.71 5.68 9.76
CA TRP A 84 10.63 5.41 8.33
C TRP A 84 9.76 6.45 7.60
N GLN A 85 10.21 6.84 6.41
CA GLN A 85 9.47 7.69 5.47
C GLN A 85 9.27 6.90 4.18
N CYS A 86 8.09 6.98 3.57
CA CYS A 86 7.84 6.37 2.26
C CYS A 86 8.65 7.07 1.16
N ILE A 87 8.64 6.50 -0.04
CA ILE A 87 9.38 7.04 -1.20
C ILE A 87 9.00 8.49 -1.54
N ASP A 88 7.73 8.86 -1.34
CA ASP A 88 7.21 10.19 -1.66
C ASP A 88 7.51 11.22 -0.56
N CYS A 89 7.55 10.79 0.71
CA CYS A 89 7.84 11.65 1.85
C CYS A 89 9.33 11.71 2.20
N LYS A 90 10.18 10.96 1.50
CA LYS A 90 11.60 10.87 1.83
C LYS A 90 12.25 12.25 1.77
N THR A 91 12.92 12.62 2.86
CA THR A 91 13.65 13.90 2.95
C THR A 91 15.15 13.67 2.97
N CYS A 92 15.91 14.67 2.52
CA CYS A 92 17.36 14.62 2.61
C CYS A 92 17.81 14.71 4.07
N ALA A 93 18.65 13.77 4.53
CA ALA A 93 19.18 13.73 5.89
C ALA A 93 20.14 14.89 6.24
N VAL A 94 20.42 15.80 5.30
CA VAL A 94 21.32 16.96 5.50
C VAL A 94 20.53 18.26 5.54
N CYS A 95 19.63 18.51 4.59
CA CYS A 95 18.83 19.74 4.53
C CYS A 95 17.38 19.58 4.99
N ASN A 96 16.92 18.34 5.25
CA ASN A 96 15.56 17.99 5.66
C ASN A 96 14.45 18.46 4.69
N THR A 97 14.77 18.64 3.41
CA THR A 97 13.80 18.99 2.36
C THR A 97 13.68 17.87 1.33
N ASN A 98 12.59 17.90 0.56
CA ASN A 98 12.32 17.04 -0.60
C ASN A 98 12.18 17.84 -1.92
N THR A 99 12.51 19.14 -1.90
CA THR A 99 12.12 20.12 -2.93
C THR A 99 13.23 20.56 -3.86
N ASP A 100 14.47 20.07 -3.70
CA ASP A 100 15.55 20.48 -4.59
C ASP A 100 15.47 19.68 -5.89
N SER A 101 15.65 20.35 -7.02
CA SER A 101 15.58 19.81 -8.40
C SER A 101 16.59 18.71 -8.74
N ASP A 102 17.36 18.25 -7.75
CA ASP A 102 18.41 17.24 -7.88
C ASP A 102 17.86 15.89 -7.39
N ASP A 103 18.17 14.81 -8.11
CA ASP A 103 17.73 13.47 -7.76
C ASP A 103 18.08 13.11 -6.30
N LEU A 104 17.06 12.89 -5.48
CA LEU A 104 17.19 12.41 -4.10
C LEU A 104 17.62 10.94 -4.12
N LEU A 105 18.84 10.65 -3.69
CA LEU A 105 19.38 9.29 -3.59
C LEU A 105 18.99 8.65 -2.26
N VAL A 106 18.55 7.39 -2.27
CA VAL A 106 18.23 6.62 -1.06
C VAL A 106 19.29 5.55 -0.86
N CYS A 107 19.80 5.42 0.37
CA CYS A 107 20.80 4.42 0.71
C CYS A 107 20.17 3.02 0.89
N ASP A 108 20.66 2.02 0.15
CA ASP A 108 20.19 0.63 0.23
C ASP A 108 20.45 -0.08 1.57
N ASN A 109 21.22 0.52 2.48
CA ASN A 109 21.53 -0.07 3.79
C ASN A 109 20.89 0.67 4.97
N CYS A 110 20.49 1.93 4.82
CA CYS A 110 19.88 2.67 5.93
C CYS A 110 18.66 3.49 5.57
N ASP A 111 18.22 3.44 4.30
CA ASP A 111 17.00 4.08 3.81
C ASP A 111 16.95 5.61 4.01
N LYS A 112 18.09 6.24 4.28
CA LYS A 112 18.23 7.69 4.39
C LYS A 112 18.37 8.30 3.00
N GLY A 113 17.63 9.39 2.77
CA GLY A 113 17.69 10.19 1.55
C GLY A 113 18.84 11.21 1.57
N TYR A 114 19.45 11.46 0.42
CA TYR A 114 20.50 12.47 0.21
C TYR A 114 20.37 13.07 -1.18
N HIS A 115 20.23 14.39 -1.30
CA HIS A 115 20.48 15.02 -2.60
C HIS A 115 21.93 14.79 -2.99
N GLN A 116 22.18 14.63 -4.30
CA GLN A 116 23.52 14.48 -4.86
C GLN A 116 24.51 15.56 -4.37
N THR A 117 24.02 16.80 -4.25
CA THR A 117 24.77 17.98 -3.83
C THR A 117 24.96 18.08 -2.31
N CYS A 118 24.05 17.48 -1.53
CA CYS A 118 24.09 17.46 -0.07
C CYS A 118 25.00 16.35 0.49
N HIS A 119 25.15 15.22 -0.21
CA HIS A 119 26.02 14.13 0.22
C HIS A 119 27.50 14.56 0.22
N LYS A 120 28.31 13.98 1.13
CA LYS A 120 29.76 14.22 1.23
C LYS A 120 30.50 12.88 1.14
N PRO A 121 31.33 12.63 0.11
CA PRO A 121 31.60 13.49 -1.06
C PRO A 121 30.36 13.67 -1.95
N LYS A 122 30.28 14.79 -2.68
CA LYS A 122 29.17 15.06 -3.61
C LYS A 122 29.08 13.94 -4.66
N VAL A 123 27.86 13.53 -4.99
CA VAL A 123 27.62 12.46 -5.96
C VAL A 123 27.39 13.09 -7.33
N ALA A 124 28.37 12.99 -8.23
CA ALA A 124 28.32 13.68 -9.52
C ALA A 124 27.23 13.13 -10.47
N ASN A 125 27.07 11.81 -10.51
CA ASN A 125 26.08 11.14 -11.36
C ASN A 125 25.28 10.14 -10.53
N LYS A 126 24.02 9.91 -10.91
CA LYS A 126 23.19 8.88 -10.30
C LYS A 126 23.90 7.52 -10.40
N PRO A 127 24.10 6.81 -9.27
CA PRO A 127 24.75 5.50 -9.27
C PRO A 127 23.89 4.47 -10.02
N ILE A 128 24.56 3.53 -10.67
CA ILE A 128 23.91 2.40 -11.34
C ILE A 128 23.88 1.23 -10.35
N GLY A 129 22.68 0.73 -10.04
CA GLY A 129 22.48 -0.33 -9.06
C GLY A 129 22.57 0.18 -7.62
N LYS A 130 22.91 -0.73 -6.69
CA LYS A 130 22.92 -0.45 -5.25
C LYS A 130 23.89 0.66 -4.90
N TRP A 131 23.44 1.60 -4.07
CA TRP A 131 24.21 2.70 -3.55
C TRP A 131 24.14 2.77 -2.03
N PHE A 132 25.29 3.01 -1.42
CA PHE A 132 25.44 3.11 0.02
C PHE A 132 25.99 4.48 0.39
N CYS A 133 25.37 5.13 1.38
CA CYS A 133 25.85 6.40 1.90
C CYS A 133 27.23 6.23 2.58
N LYS A 134 27.96 7.32 2.72
CA LYS A 134 29.29 7.33 3.36
C LYS A 134 29.29 6.64 4.73
N ALA A 135 28.29 6.90 5.57
CA ALA A 135 28.23 6.34 6.92
C ALA A 135 28.14 4.80 6.90
N CYS A 136 27.30 4.23 6.02
CA CYS A 136 27.19 2.79 5.85
C CYS A 136 28.48 2.18 5.31
N LEU A 137 29.10 2.80 4.29
CA LEU A 137 30.37 2.34 3.74
C LEU A 137 31.51 2.35 4.77
N GLU A 138 31.55 3.34 5.65
CA GLU A 138 32.54 3.43 6.72
C GLU A 138 32.29 2.41 7.83
N ALA A 139 31.02 2.14 8.17
CA ALA A 139 30.66 1.09 9.14
C ALA A 139 31.11 -0.30 8.65
N SER A 140 30.89 -0.62 7.37
CA SER A 140 31.29 -1.90 6.78
C SER A 140 32.82 -2.10 6.70
N LYS A 141 33.62 -1.02 6.69
CA LYS A 141 35.10 -1.12 6.68
C LYS A 141 35.69 -1.38 8.07
N LYS A 142 34.97 -1.02 9.14
CA LYS A 142 35.43 -1.20 10.52
C LYS A 142 35.31 -2.65 11.00
N SER A 143 34.49 -3.48 10.34
CA SER A 143 34.33 -4.91 10.64
C SER A 143 35.37 -5.82 9.98
N SER A 144 36.29 -5.30 9.17
CA SER A 144 37.36 -6.06 8.50
C SER A 144 38.76 -5.93 9.15
N GLY A 145 38.84 -5.54 10.43
CA GLY A 145 40.07 -5.63 11.24
C GLY A 145 40.30 -7.04 11.84
N PRO A 146 41.53 -7.41 12.27
CA PRO A 146 41.96 -8.81 12.43
C PRO A 146 41.03 -9.66 13.30
N LYS A 147 40.64 -10.83 12.77
CA LYS A 147 39.86 -11.88 13.43
C LYS A 147 40.52 -12.28 14.76
N VAL A 148 40.01 -11.78 15.87
CA VAL A 148 40.19 -12.43 17.16
C VAL A 148 39.25 -13.63 17.16
N LYS A 149 39.82 -14.84 17.14
CA LYS A 149 39.10 -16.09 17.36
C LYS A 149 38.51 -16.04 18.77
N MET A 150 37.18 -16.09 18.88
CA MET A 150 36.54 -16.55 20.09
C MET A 150 35.85 -17.86 19.78
N GLU A 151 36.33 -18.88 20.46
CA GLU A 151 35.86 -20.25 20.45
C GLU A 151 34.47 -20.32 21.10
N VAL A 152 33.65 -21.23 20.58
CA VAL A 152 32.27 -21.47 20.99
C VAL A 152 32.27 -22.59 22.03
N ASP A 153 31.47 -22.45 23.09
CA ASP A 153 30.92 -23.60 23.84
C ASP A 153 29.45 -23.34 24.23
N PRO A 154 28.56 -24.38 24.30
CA PRO A 154 27.10 -24.25 24.41
C PRO A 154 26.56 -24.71 25.81
N PRO A 155 25.26 -25.04 26.01
CA PRO A 155 24.25 -24.15 26.58
C PRO A 155 23.57 -24.67 27.87
N ALA A 156 22.90 -23.78 28.62
CA ALA A 156 21.87 -24.08 29.63
C ALA A 156 21.10 -22.77 29.91
N GLY A 157 19.78 -22.65 30.09
CA GLY A 157 18.64 -23.56 30.12
C GLY A 157 17.51 -22.82 30.87
N LEU A 158 16.37 -22.52 30.19
CA LEU A 158 14.99 -22.22 30.68
C LEU A 158 14.76 -21.20 31.84
N PRO A 159 13.52 -20.75 32.19
CA PRO A 159 12.18 -20.94 31.59
C PRO A 159 11.35 -19.64 31.36
N THR A 160 10.22 -19.76 30.62
CA THR A 160 9.00 -18.91 30.68
C THR A 160 8.14 -19.30 31.90
N PRO A 161 7.35 -18.39 32.53
CA PRO A 161 5.92 -18.13 32.21
C PRO A 161 5.50 -16.67 32.55
N CYS A 162 4.29 -16.10 32.39
CA CYS A 162 2.88 -16.52 32.30
C CYS A 162 2.09 -15.37 31.62
N ASP A 163 1.14 -15.65 30.72
CA ASP A 163 -0.32 -15.65 30.94
C ASP A 163 -0.88 -14.57 31.88
N SER A 164 -1.73 -13.69 31.33
CA SER A 164 -2.96 -13.24 32.00
C SER A 164 -4.00 -12.73 30.97
N PRO A 165 -5.30 -13.03 31.18
CA PRO A 165 -6.38 -12.89 30.20
C PRO A 165 -7.15 -11.57 30.37
N VAL A 166 -7.85 -11.12 29.32
CA VAL A 166 -8.92 -10.13 29.44
C VAL A 166 -10.11 -10.56 28.55
N PRO A 167 -11.35 -10.40 29.02
CA PRO A 167 -12.52 -11.21 28.62
C PRO A 167 -13.27 -10.67 27.40
N GLU A 168 -14.01 -11.58 26.77
CA GLU A 168 -15.05 -11.39 25.77
C GLU A 168 -16.39 -11.04 26.44
N ASP A 169 -17.16 -10.12 25.84
CA ASP A 169 -18.62 -9.93 25.92
C ASP A 169 -18.97 -8.93 24.78
N GLU A 170 -19.27 -9.38 23.56
CA GLU A 170 -20.60 -9.54 22.89
C GLU A 170 -21.37 -8.21 22.64
N LEU A 171 -21.77 -7.90 21.37
CA LEU A 171 -23.11 -8.16 20.78
C LEU A 171 -23.35 -7.56 19.34
N LYS A 172 -23.68 -8.45 18.38
CA LYS A 172 -24.85 -8.52 17.42
C LYS A 172 -25.51 -7.25 16.82
N ASP A 173 -26.25 -7.20 15.70
CA ASP A 173 -26.56 -7.98 14.47
C ASP A 173 -27.64 -7.14 13.70
N SER A 174 -27.67 -7.11 12.36
CA SER A 174 -28.89 -7.22 11.51
C SER A 174 -28.67 -6.85 10.03
N ASP A 175 -29.05 -7.80 9.17
CA ASP A 175 -29.08 -7.81 7.70
C ASP A 175 -30.21 -6.98 7.04
N GLU A 176 -29.94 -6.50 5.81
CA GLU A 176 -30.76 -6.56 4.56
C GLU A 176 -30.55 -5.34 3.60
N GLU A 177 -29.55 -5.47 2.70
CA GLU A 177 -29.52 -5.29 1.21
C GLU A 177 -30.18 -4.04 0.51
N PRO A 178 -29.68 -3.58 -0.68
CA PRO A 178 -29.01 -4.39 -1.71
C PRO A 178 -27.64 -3.92 -2.26
N HIS A 179 -26.83 -4.95 -2.46
CA HIS A 179 -25.57 -5.10 -3.18
C HIS A 179 -25.61 -4.62 -4.65
N LEU A 180 -24.71 -3.70 -5.00
CA LEU A 180 -24.22 -3.49 -6.37
C LEU A 180 -22.70 -3.74 -6.42
N ASP A 181 -22.40 -5.03 -6.36
CA ASP A 181 -21.34 -5.79 -7.04
C ASP A 181 -19.90 -5.25 -7.01
N LEU A 182 -19.30 -5.34 -5.82
CA LEU A 182 -17.85 -5.28 -5.62
C LEU A 182 -17.14 -6.54 -6.19
N ALA A 183 -17.86 -7.64 -6.44
CA ALA A 183 -17.30 -8.84 -7.07
C ALA A 183 -17.01 -8.60 -8.56
N ALA A 184 -17.76 -7.73 -9.25
CA ALA A 184 -17.42 -7.26 -10.59
C ALA A 184 -16.11 -6.46 -10.61
N TYR A 185 -15.82 -5.69 -9.55
CA TYR A 185 -14.55 -4.96 -9.43
C TYR A 185 -13.36 -5.91 -9.26
N PHE A 186 -13.47 -6.93 -8.39
CA PHE A 186 -12.41 -7.93 -8.21
C PHE A 186 -12.29 -8.90 -9.39
N THR A 187 -13.39 -9.28 -10.02
CA THR A 187 -13.38 -10.07 -11.27
C THR A 187 -12.73 -9.31 -12.42
N ALA A 188 -12.89 -7.97 -12.46
CA ALA A 188 -12.22 -7.11 -13.43
C ALA A 188 -10.71 -6.94 -13.16
N LEU A 189 -10.26 -7.12 -11.91
CA LEU A 189 -8.84 -7.16 -11.55
C LEU A 189 -8.18 -8.50 -11.91
N ASP A 190 -8.91 -9.61 -11.80
CA ASP A 190 -8.43 -10.96 -12.17
C ASP A 190 -8.38 -11.21 -13.69
N GLN A 191 -9.08 -10.39 -14.50
CA GLN A 191 -9.04 -10.48 -15.97
C GLN A 191 -8.04 -9.51 -16.64
N TYR A 192 -7.06 -9.02 -15.89
CA TYR A 192 -6.10 -8.03 -16.37
C TYR A 192 -4.77 -8.67 -16.79
N PRO A 193 -4.21 -8.35 -17.98
CA PRO A 193 -3.37 -9.28 -18.73
C PRO A 193 -2.10 -9.74 -18.01
N ASP A 194 -1.86 -11.05 -18.06
CA ASP A 194 -0.63 -11.74 -17.63
C ASP A 194 0.65 -11.22 -18.32
N THR A 195 0.49 -10.42 -19.37
CA THR A 195 1.58 -9.83 -20.16
C THR A 195 1.48 -8.32 -20.18
N ILE A 196 2.56 -7.66 -19.76
CA ILE A 196 2.68 -6.20 -19.85
C ILE A 196 3.09 -5.87 -21.28
N PRO A 197 2.28 -5.10 -22.01
CA PRO A 197 2.57 -4.83 -23.41
C PRO A 197 3.71 -3.81 -23.54
N ASP A 198 4.54 -3.94 -24.59
CA ASP A 198 5.60 -2.97 -24.89
C ASP A 198 5.01 -1.74 -25.60
N ALA A 199 5.01 -0.61 -24.89
CA ALA A 199 4.44 0.65 -25.38
C ALA A 199 5.39 1.49 -26.25
N LYS A 200 6.64 1.09 -26.48
CA LYS A 200 7.66 1.92 -27.18
C LYS A 200 7.26 2.36 -28.59
N CYS A 201 6.38 1.61 -29.24
CA CYS A 201 5.94 1.85 -30.62
C CYS A 201 4.45 2.20 -30.72
N TRP A 202 3.78 2.48 -29.59
CA TRP A 202 2.37 2.85 -29.63
C TRP A 202 2.16 4.24 -30.24
N SER A 203 1.20 4.30 -31.15
CA SER A 203 0.56 5.52 -31.62
C SER A 203 -0.36 6.13 -30.53
N ILE A 204 -0.77 7.38 -30.73
CA ILE A 204 -1.72 8.07 -29.85
C ILE A 204 -3.04 7.26 -29.74
N ASP A 205 -3.51 6.68 -30.84
CA ASP A 205 -4.71 5.83 -30.85
C ASP A 205 -4.55 4.55 -30.02
N GLU A 206 -3.34 3.98 -29.96
CA GLU A 206 -3.05 2.78 -29.15
C GLU A 206 -2.95 3.13 -27.66
N VAL A 207 -2.39 4.30 -27.32
CA VAL A 207 -2.40 4.83 -25.94
C VAL A 207 -3.84 5.04 -25.45
N GLU A 208 -4.69 5.66 -26.28
CA GLU A 208 -6.10 5.88 -25.95
C GLU A 208 -6.85 4.55 -25.75
N LYS A 209 -6.69 3.59 -26.68
CA LYS A 209 -7.29 2.24 -26.57
C LYS A 209 -6.84 1.53 -25.31
N PHE A 210 -5.57 1.64 -24.94
CA PHE A 210 -5.07 1.10 -23.69
C PHE A 210 -5.79 1.74 -22.50
N LEU A 211 -5.84 3.07 -22.40
CA LEU A 211 -6.50 3.74 -21.28
C LEU A 211 -7.99 3.41 -21.18
N VAL A 212 -8.69 3.27 -22.31
CA VAL A 212 -10.08 2.79 -22.35
C VAL A 212 -10.18 1.36 -21.83
N HIS A 213 -9.34 0.46 -22.34
CA HIS A 213 -9.34 -0.95 -21.98
C HIS A 213 -9.09 -1.17 -20.48
N VAL A 214 -8.26 -0.31 -19.88
CA VAL A 214 -7.85 -0.42 -18.47
C VAL A 214 -8.77 0.33 -17.51
N GLY A 215 -9.91 0.84 -18.02
CA GLY A 215 -11.01 1.37 -17.21
C GLY A 215 -11.06 2.90 -17.10
N PHE A 216 -10.33 3.64 -17.95
CA PHE A 216 -10.29 5.11 -17.92
C PHE A 216 -10.73 5.76 -19.24
N PRO A 217 -11.92 5.44 -19.78
CA PRO A 217 -12.37 5.95 -21.07
C PRO A 217 -12.56 7.48 -21.08
N GLU A 218 -13.02 8.07 -19.97
CA GLU A 218 -13.19 9.52 -19.86
C GLU A 218 -11.86 10.26 -19.93
N GLN A 219 -10.83 9.72 -19.25
CA GLN A 219 -9.51 10.35 -19.17
C GLN A 219 -8.65 10.09 -20.40
N ALA A 220 -8.95 9.06 -21.19
CA ALA A 220 -8.22 8.72 -22.41
C ALA A 220 -8.20 9.89 -23.42
N SER A 221 -9.29 10.66 -23.48
CA SER A 221 -9.40 11.87 -24.31
C SER A 221 -8.32 12.91 -24.00
N ALA A 222 -8.00 13.13 -22.72
CA ALA A 222 -6.97 14.09 -22.30
C ALA A 222 -5.57 13.70 -22.80
N PHE A 223 -5.27 12.39 -22.86
CA PHE A 223 -3.99 11.92 -23.42
C PHE A 223 -3.93 12.11 -24.94
N ARG A 224 -5.06 11.93 -25.63
CA ARG A 224 -5.18 12.17 -27.07
C ARG A 224 -5.03 13.65 -27.41
N GLU A 225 -5.70 14.54 -26.66
CA GLU A 225 -5.63 16.00 -26.85
C GLU A 225 -4.21 16.56 -26.65
N GLN A 226 -3.45 15.95 -25.74
CA GLN A 226 -2.05 16.30 -25.48
C GLN A 226 -1.07 15.56 -26.39
N GLU A 227 -1.56 14.86 -27.40
CA GLU A 227 -0.78 14.11 -28.40
C GLU A 227 0.22 13.12 -27.78
N ILE A 228 -0.16 12.46 -26.67
CA ILE A 228 0.72 11.54 -25.94
C ILE A 228 0.81 10.21 -26.68
N ASP A 229 1.93 9.99 -27.35
CA ASP A 229 2.30 8.71 -27.95
C ASP A 229 2.96 7.76 -26.93
N GLY A 230 3.23 6.51 -27.32
CA GLY A 230 3.79 5.50 -26.44
C GLY A 230 5.15 5.88 -25.85
N ARG A 231 6.00 6.57 -26.62
CA ARG A 231 7.31 7.04 -26.13
C ARG A 231 7.15 8.12 -25.08
N SER A 232 6.26 9.07 -25.30
CA SER A 232 5.96 10.14 -24.35
C SER A 232 5.29 9.58 -23.10
N LEU A 233 4.37 8.63 -23.25
CA LEU A 233 3.72 7.92 -22.16
C LEU A 233 4.74 7.26 -21.22
N LEU A 234 5.76 6.60 -21.78
CA LEU A 234 6.84 5.96 -21.02
C LEU A 234 7.78 6.96 -20.33
N LEU A 235 7.75 8.25 -20.67
CA LEU A 235 8.56 9.29 -20.05
C LEU A 235 7.79 10.14 -19.03
N LEU A 236 6.47 9.99 -18.95
CA LEU A 236 5.63 10.76 -18.03
C LEU A 236 6.04 10.52 -16.58
N LYS A 237 6.25 11.63 -15.87
CA LYS A 237 6.46 11.66 -14.42
C LYS A 237 5.12 11.75 -13.71
N ARG A 238 5.14 11.45 -12.40
CA ARG A 238 3.97 11.57 -11.54
C ARG A 238 3.35 12.97 -11.61
N SER A 239 4.18 14.01 -11.58
CA SER A 239 3.74 15.41 -11.70
C SER A 239 2.97 15.66 -12.99
N ASP A 240 3.45 15.11 -14.12
CA ASP A 240 2.86 15.37 -15.43
C ASP A 240 1.44 14.83 -15.52
N VAL A 241 1.20 13.65 -14.93
CA VAL A 241 -0.13 13.03 -14.90
C VAL A 241 -1.04 13.67 -13.85
N LEU A 242 -0.51 13.97 -12.66
CA LEU A 242 -1.32 14.50 -11.55
C LEU A 242 -1.71 15.97 -11.71
N THR A 243 -0.88 16.78 -12.37
CA THR A 243 -1.12 18.23 -12.49
C THR A 243 -1.11 18.73 -13.93
N GLY A 244 -0.47 18.02 -14.88
CA GLY A 244 -0.34 18.48 -16.27
C GLY A 244 -1.57 18.20 -17.14
N LEU A 245 -2.30 17.10 -16.90
CA LEU A 245 -3.39 16.65 -17.79
C LEU A 245 -4.79 17.10 -17.36
N SER A 246 -4.91 17.94 -16.31
CA SER A 246 -6.19 18.40 -15.76
C SER A 246 -7.17 17.26 -15.38
N ILE A 247 -6.63 16.09 -15.02
CA ILE A 247 -7.40 14.92 -14.57
C ILE A 247 -7.64 15.01 -13.06
N LYS A 248 -8.80 14.55 -12.58
CA LYS A 248 -9.07 14.45 -11.13
C LYS A 248 -8.03 13.56 -10.45
N LEU A 249 -7.63 13.94 -9.23
CA LEU A 249 -6.53 13.30 -8.49
C LEU A 249 -6.66 11.76 -8.39
N GLY A 250 -7.87 11.26 -8.08
CA GLY A 250 -8.11 9.81 -7.94
C GLY A 250 -7.81 9.02 -9.22
N PRO A 251 -8.50 9.29 -10.35
CA PRO A 251 -8.17 8.68 -11.65
C PRO A 251 -6.72 8.89 -12.08
N ALA A 252 -6.16 10.09 -11.86
CA ALA A 252 -4.78 10.39 -12.24
C ALA A 252 -3.76 9.50 -11.52
N LEU A 253 -3.96 9.21 -10.22
CA LEU A 253 -3.13 8.28 -9.46
C LEU A 253 -3.22 6.85 -10.00
N LYS A 254 -4.43 6.38 -10.31
CA LYS A 254 -4.62 5.03 -10.86
C LYS A 254 -3.99 4.88 -12.25
N ILE A 255 -4.19 5.86 -13.13
CA ILE A 255 -3.58 5.89 -14.46
C ILE A 255 -2.06 5.90 -14.36
N TYR A 256 -1.48 6.70 -13.45
CA TYR A 256 -0.05 6.72 -13.25
C TYR A 256 0.50 5.35 -12.83
N ASN A 257 -0.23 4.56 -12.02
CA ASN A 257 0.18 3.20 -11.69
C ASN A 257 0.22 2.28 -12.93
N HIS A 258 -0.72 2.40 -13.86
CA HIS A 258 -0.70 1.65 -15.13
C HIS A 258 0.47 2.07 -16.03
N ILE A 259 0.72 3.38 -16.16
CA ILE A 259 1.88 3.91 -16.90
C ILE A 259 3.18 3.37 -16.29
N LYS A 260 3.25 3.36 -14.96
CA LYS A 260 4.40 2.86 -14.22
C LYS A 260 4.62 1.37 -14.50
N ARG A 261 3.58 0.53 -14.57
CA ARG A 261 3.69 -0.88 -15.05
C ARG A 261 4.32 -0.99 -16.44
N LEU A 262 3.91 -0.14 -17.39
CA LEU A 262 4.49 -0.10 -18.74
C LEU A 262 5.96 0.34 -18.73
N GLN A 263 6.33 1.30 -17.88
CA GLN A 263 7.70 1.80 -17.75
C GLN A 263 8.67 0.74 -17.23
N THR A 264 8.22 -0.08 -16.27
CA THR A 264 9.10 -1.00 -15.55
C THR A 264 9.08 -2.41 -16.12
N GLY A 265 8.07 -2.73 -16.95
CA GLY A 265 7.87 -4.10 -17.45
C GLY A 265 7.56 -5.10 -16.34
N LEU A 266 7.19 -4.62 -15.15
CA LEU A 266 6.80 -5.44 -14.01
C LEU A 266 5.31 -5.28 -13.74
N PRO A 267 4.59 -6.35 -13.37
CA PRO A 267 3.14 -6.31 -13.22
C PRO A 267 2.71 -5.33 -12.12
N ASN A 268 3.66 -4.88 -11.30
CA ASN A 268 3.46 -3.96 -10.18
C ASN A 268 4.16 -2.58 -10.38
N GLY A 269 4.74 -2.28 -11.55
CA GLY A 269 5.20 -0.91 -11.86
C GLY A 269 6.40 -0.37 -11.08
N HIS A 270 7.09 -1.12 -10.24
CA HIS A 270 8.25 -0.59 -9.52
C HIS A 270 9.56 -1.12 -10.08
N LEU A 271 10.43 -0.22 -10.56
CA LEU A 271 11.83 -0.55 -10.85
C LEU A 271 12.57 -0.56 -9.51
N TYR A 272 13.34 -1.64 -9.31
CA TYR A 272 14.40 -1.75 -8.31
C TYR A 272 15.30 -0.51 -8.26
#